data_AF-A0A3A4WLQ2-F1
#
_entry.id   AF-A0A3A4WLQ2-F1
#
_cell.length_a   1.000
_cell.length_b   1.000
_cell.length_c   1.000
_cell.angle_alpha   90.00
_cell.angle_beta   90.00
_cell.angle_gamma   90.00
#
_symmetry.space_group_name_H-M   'P 1'
#
loop_
_entity.id
_entity.type
_entity.pdbx_description
1 polymer ?
#
loop_
_entity_poly.entity_id
_entity_poly.type
_entity_poly.pdbx_seq_one_letter_code
_entity_poly.pdbx_strand_id
1 'polypeptide(L)'
;MFLSMIEKRRSIRKFEQRPVEQEKVERLIEAALRSPSSRGFCPWEFVIVTDRTRLADLSRSKEHGSSFLKNAPLCIVVCADPEKSDVWVEDASIASIFI
;
A
#
# COMPACT_ATOMS: atom_id res chain seq x y z
N MET A 1 8.04 -18.05 13.95
CA MET A 1 8.28 -16.60 13.78
C MET A 1 7.56 -16.05 12.54
N PHE A 2 7.68 -16.67 11.35
CA PHE A 2 6.93 -16.23 10.15
C PHE A 2 5.41 -16.48 10.24
N LEU A 3 4.99 -17.74 10.48
CA LEU A 3 3.56 -18.10 10.56
C LEU A 3 2.79 -17.26 11.60
N SER A 4 3.39 -17.04 12.77
CA SER A 4 2.81 -16.21 13.82
C SER A 4 2.59 -14.75 13.42
N MET A 5 3.38 -14.19 12.49
CA MET A 5 3.14 -12.83 11.97
C MET A 5 1.92 -12.81 11.05
N ILE A 6 1.77 -13.82 10.19
CA ILE A 6 0.62 -13.95 9.28
C ILE A 6 -0.67 -14.10 10.09
N GLU A 7 -0.66 -14.95 11.12
CA GLU A 7 -1.82 -15.18 12.00
C GLU A 7 -2.26 -13.90 12.74
N LYS A 8 -1.30 -13.07 13.15
CA LYS A 8 -1.57 -11.82 13.88
C LYS A 8 -1.96 -10.65 12.98
N ARG A 9 -1.67 -10.70 11.67
CA ARG A 9 -1.94 -9.60 10.73
C ARG A 9 -3.46 -9.41 10.58
N ARG A 10 -3.93 -8.19 10.85
CA ARG A 10 -5.33 -7.78 10.70
C ARG A 10 -5.43 -6.48 9.92
N SER A 11 -6.55 -6.27 9.23
CA SER A 11 -6.85 -4.98 8.62
C SER A 11 -7.25 -3.97 9.68
N ILE A 12 -6.40 -2.96 9.89
CA ILE A 12 -6.65 -1.86 10.83
C ILE A 12 -7.29 -0.68 10.10
N ARG A 13 -8.32 -0.07 10.71
CA ARG A 13 -9.10 1.03 10.12
C ARG A 13 -9.29 2.23 11.07
N LYS A 14 -8.59 2.22 12.20
CA LYS A 14 -8.54 3.32 13.17
C LYS A 14 -7.09 3.52 13.56
N PHE A 15 -6.61 4.75 13.46
CA PHE A 15 -5.21 5.09 13.62
C PHE A 15 -5.05 6.21 14.64
N GLU A 16 -3.91 6.24 15.31
CA GLU A 16 -3.50 7.39 16.11
C GLU A 16 -3.28 8.60 15.19
N GLN A 17 -3.53 9.80 15.71
CA GLN A 17 -3.23 11.05 15.00
C GLN A 17 -1.76 11.43 15.13
N ARG A 18 -0.89 10.50 14.72
CA ARG A 18 0.55 10.64 14.76
C ARG A 18 1.14 10.27 13.38
N PRO A 19 2.05 11.09 12.83
CA PRO A 19 2.76 10.74 11.59
C PRO A 19 3.51 9.42 11.71
N VAL A 20 3.58 8.68 10.61
CA VAL A 20 4.47 7.51 10.51
C VAL A 20 5.90 8.03 10.34
N GLU A 21 6.83 7.50 11.12
CA GLU A 21 8.24 7.87 11.06
C GLU A 21 8.83 7.53 9.68
N GLN A 22 9.64 8.44 9.11
CA GLN A 22 10.16 8.32 7.76
C GLN A 22 10.89 6.99 7.50
N GLU A 23 11.73 6.55 8.44
CA GLU A 23 12.46 5.27 8.34
C GLU A 23 11.50 4.08 8.18
N LYS A 24 10.33 4.11 8.83
CA LYS A 24 9.34 3.04 8.69
C LYS A 24 8.70 3.07 7.31
N VAL A 25 8.44 4.25 6.75
CA VAL A 25 7.91 4.40 5.39
C VAL A 25 8.93 3.86 4.39
N GLU A 26 10.20 4.23 4.51
CA GLU A 26 11.28 3.74 3.65
C GLU A 26 11.39 2.20 3.71
N ARG A 27 11.28 1.61 4.90
CA ARG A 27 11.28 0.15 5.06
C ARG A 27 10.08 -0.55 4.42
N LEU A 28 8.90 0.07 4.44
CA LEU A 28 7.71 -0.45 3.75
C LEU A 28 7.92 -0.45 2.24
N ILE A 29 8.44 0.65 1.68
CA ILE A 29 8.71 0.77 0.25
C ILE A 29 9.79 -0.22 -0.20
N GLU A 30 10.87 -0.35 0.57
CA GLU A 30 11.92 -1.35 0.32
C GLU A 30 11.35 -2.78 0.31
N ALA A 31 10.41 -3.09 1.21
CA ALA A 31 9.74 -4.39 1.22
C ALA A 31 8.89 -4.60 -0.04
N ALA A 32 8.13 -3.58 -0.47
CA ALA A 32 7.30 -3.64 -1.67
C ALA A 32 8.13 -3.81 -2.95
N LEU A 33 9.27 -3.11 -3.06
CA LEU A 33 10.19 -3.19 -4.21
C LEU A 33 10.87 -4.56 -4.36
N ARG A 34 10.86 -5.39 -3.29
CA ARG A 34 11.39 -6.76 -3.31
C ARG A 34 10.36 -7.82 -3.69
N SER A 35 9.12 -7.41 -4.00
CA SER A 35 8.10 -8.34 -4.46
C SER A 35 8.49 -8.97 -5.81
N PRO A 36 8.15 -10.26 -6.05
CA PRO A 36 8.36 -10.88 -7.35
C PRO A 36 7.39 -10.31 -8.39
N SER A 37 7.86 -10.17 -9.63
CA SER A 37 7.04 -9.84 -10.82
C SER A 37 7.19 -10.88 -11.91
N SER A 38 6.16 -11.00 -12.73
CA SER A 38 6.25 -11.66 -14.02
C SER A 38 7.43 -11.11 -14.83
N ARG A 39 8.30 -12.03 -15.26
CA ARG A 39 9.48 -11.76 -16.12
C ARG A 39 10.44 -10.69 -15.57
N GLY A 40 10.33 -10.33 -14.28
CA GLY A 40 11.14 -9.26 -13.67
C GLY A 40 10.82 -7.85 -14.18
N PHE A 41 9.60 -7.63 -14.71
CA PHE A 41 9.22 -6.33 -15.28
C PHE A 41 8.98 -5.23 -14.25
N CYS A 42 8.69 -5.60 -13.00
CA CYS A 42 8.39 -4.67 -11.91
C CYS A 42 7.41 -3.56 -12.35
N PRO A 43 6.18 -3.92 -12.79
CA PRO A 43 5.26 -2.96 -13.38
C PRO A 43 4.62 -2.03 -12.35
N TRP A 44 4.75 -2.33 -11.05
CA TRP A 44 4.12 -1.58 -9.97
C TRP A 44 4.76 -0.21 -9.75
N GLU A 45 3.93 0.74 -9.36
CA GLU A 45 4.29 2.09 -8.95
C GLU A 45 3.65 2.38 -7.59
N PHE A 46 4.39 3.04 -6.69
CA PHE A 46 3.93 3.33 -5.33
C PHE A 46 3.83 4.83 -5.11
N VAL A 47 2.61 5.33 -4.86
CA VAL A 47 2.39 6.74 -4.54
C VAL A 47 2.17 6.90 -3.05
N ILE A 48 3.13 7.56 -2.40
CA ILE A 48 3.11 7.84 -0.96
C ILE A 48 2.29 9.10 -0.70
N VAL A 49 1.22 9.00 0.08
CA VAL A 49 0.31 10.10 0.38
C VAL A 49 0.25 10.35 1.88
N THR A 50 0.79 11.48 2.31
CA THR A 50 0.73 11.99 3.69
C THR A 50 -0.06 13.30 3.79
N ASP A 51 -0.33 13.97 2.67
CA ASP A 51 -1.13 15.19 2.62
C ASP A 51 -2.57 14.93 3.08
N ARG A 52 -3.03 15.70 4.07
CA ARG A 52 -4.34 15.50 4.70
C ARG A 52 -5.50 15.77 3.75
N THR A 53 -5.33 16.70 2.81
CA THR A 53 -6.36 17.02 1.81
C THR A 53 -6.52 15.87 0.83
N ARG A 54 -5.41 15.35 0.31
CA ARG A 54 -5.39 14.17 -0.57
C ARG A 54 -5.93 12.92 0.11
N LEU A 55 -5.62 12.70 1.38
CA LEU A 55 -6.19 11.59 2.15
C LEU A 55 -7.72 11.72 2.33
N ALA A 56 -8.22 12.94 2.54
CA ALA A 56 -9.65 13.20 2.58
C ALA A 56 -10.32 12.95 1.21
N ASP A 57 -9.67 13.30 0.11
CA ASP A 57 -10.15 13.00 -1.23
C ASP A 57 -10.20 11.48 -1.50
N LEU A 58 -9.10 10.78 -1.22
CA LEU A 58 -8.99 9.33 -1.38
C LEU A 58 -10.00 8.58 -0.50
N SER A 59 -10.39 9.13 0.65
CA SER A 59 -11.42 8.54 1.50
C SER A 59 -12.79 8.43 0.82
N ARG A 60 -13.01 9.20 -0.25
CA ARG A 60 -14.23 9.24 -1.07
C ARG A 60 -14.07 8.53 -2.42
N SER A 61 -12.94 7.85 -2.65
CA SER A 61 -12.66 7.16 -3.93
C SER A 61 -13.61 5.99 -4.22
N LYS A 62 -14.27 5.46 -3.19
CA LYS A 62 -15.28 4.40 -3.28
C LYS A 62 -16.50 4.78 -2.46
N GLU A 63 -17.67 4.32 -2.90
CA GLU A 63 -18.93 4.47 -2.14
C GLU A 63 -18.80 3.85 -0.74
N HIS A 64 -18.12 2.70 -0.65
CA HIS A 64 -17.88 1.98 0.59
C HIS A 64 -16.43 1.48 0.71
N GLY A 65 -15.96 1.44 1.96
CA GLY A 65 -14.69 0.80 2.31
C GLY A 65 -13.44 1.68 2.27
N SER A 66 -13.52 2.95 1.86
CA SER A 66 -12.38 3.89 1.84
C SER A 66 -12.43 4.97 2.92
N SER A 67 -13.57 5.13 3.61
CA SER A 67 -13.81 6.29 4.51
C SER A 67 -12.80 6.43 5.66
N PHE A 68 -12.17 5.33 6.08
CA PHE A 68 -11.14 5.35 7.13
C PHE A 68 -9.86 6.10 6.72
N LEU A 69 -9.59 6.25 5.42
CA LEU A 69 -8.40 6.94 4.91
C LEU A 69 -8.34 8.40 5.34
N LYS A 70 -9.49 9.05 5.57
CA LYS A 70 -9.57 10.43 6.05
C LYS A 70 -8.77 10.65 7.33
N ASN A 71 -8.72 9.64 8.19
CA ASN A 71 -8.05 9.69 9.49
C ASN A 71 -6.73 8.91 9.50
N ALA A 72 -6.31 8.32 8.37
CA ALA A 72 -5.03 7.64 8.28
C ALA A 72 -3.87 8.67 8.29
N PRO A 73 -2.73 8.34 8.90
CA PRO A 73 -1.53 9.19 8.83
C PRO A 73 -0.72 9.00 7.54
N LEU A 74 -0.97 7.92 6.81
CA LEU A 74 -0.27 7.51 5.60
C LEU A 74 -1.21 6.65 4.73
N CYS A 75 -1.15 6.85 3.42
CA CYS A 75 -1.70 5.93 2.42
C CYS A 75 -0.63 5.65 1.36
N ILE A 76 -0.46 4.38 0.99
CA ILE A 76 0.34 3.97 -0.17
C ILE A 76 -0.65 3.50 -1.22
N VAL A 77 -0.73 4.21 -2.34
CA VAL A 77 -1.51 3.77 -3.50
C VAL A 77 -0.62 2.87 -4.32
N VAL A 78 -1.06 1.63 -4.53
CA VAL A 78 -0.39 0.66 -5.39
C VAL A 78 -1.07 0.69 -6.76
N CYS A 79 -0.33 1.12 -7.77
CA CYS A 79 -0.73 1.10 -9.17
C CYS A 79 0.24 0.21 -9.95
N ALA A 80 -0.09 -0.09 -11.21
CA ALA A 80 0.86 -0.72 -12.11
C ALA A 80 0.60 -0.30 -13.56
N ASP A 81 1.64 -0.41 -14.38
CA ASP A 81 1.58 -0.14 -15.81
C ASP A 81 1.12 -1.39 -16.58
N PRO A 82 -0.11 -1.39 -17.15
CA PRO A 82 -0.63 -2.53 -17.89
C PRO A 82 0.06 -2.76 -19.23
N GLU A 83 0.82 -1.79 -19.75
CA GLU A 83 1.60 -1.97 -20.97
C GLU A 83 2.91 -2.73 -20.71
N LYS A 84 3.42 -2.72 -19.46
CA LYS A 84 4.63 -3.45 -19.06
C LYS A 84 4.36 -4.92 -18.71
N SER A 85 3.20 -5.24 -18.15
CA SER A 85 2.86 -6.61 -17.72
C SER A 85 1.40 -6.91 -18.01
N ASP A 86 1.14 -8.02 -18.70
CA ASP A 86 -0.20 -8.55 -18.95
C ASP A 86 -0.84 -9.14 -17.69
N VAL A 87 -0.04 -9.38 -16.65
CA VAL A 87 -0.44 -9.88 -15.32
C VAL A 87 -0.14 -8.84 -14.23
N TRP A 88 -0.27 -7.56 -14.56
CA TRP A 88 0.00 -6.44 -13.65
C TRP A 88 -0.86 -6.48 -12.38
N VAL A 89 -2.04 -7.09 -12.43
CA VAL A 89 -2.94 -7.22 -11.27
C VAL A 89 -2.33 -8.16 -10.24
N GLU A 90 -1.79 -9.30 -10.67
CA GLU A 90 -1.07 -10.26 -9.85
C GLU A 90 0.19 -9.63 -9.26
N ASP A 91 0.99 -8.97 -10.11
CA ASP A 91 2.23 -8.28 -9.70
C ASP A 91 1.94 -7.22 -8.62
N ALA A 92 0.94 -6.36 -8.81
CA ALA A 92 0.53 -5.34 -7.83
C ALA A 92 -0.07 -5.95 -6.54
N SER A 93 -0.80 -7.06 -6.66
CA SER A 93 -1.38 -7.77 -5.51
C SER A 93 -0.30 -8.38 -4.63
N ILE A 94 0.73 -8.99 -5.25
CA ILE A 94 1.89 -9.53 -4.55
C ILE A 94 2.62 -8.40 -3.82
N ALA A 95 2.92 -7.29 -4.49
CA ALA A 95 3.55 -6.12 -3.88
C ALA A 95 2.77 -5.61 -2.66
N SER A 96 1.44 -5.57 -2.75
CA SER A 96 0.56 -5.10 -1.67
C SER A 96 0.60 -5.98 -0.42
N ILE A 97 1.03 -7.24 -0.49
CA ILE A 97 1.15 -8.13 0.68
C ILE A 97 2.37 -7.78 1.55
N PHE A 98 3.37 -7.11 0.97
CA PHE A 98 4.59 -6.70 1.68
C PHE A 98 4.41 -5.44 2.54
N ILE A 99 3.27 -4.74 2.41
CA ILE A 99 2.98 -3.44 3.07
C ILE A 99 1.66 -3.40 3.84
#